data_AF-A0A5B9FSE4-F1
#
_entry.id   AF-A0A5B9FSE4-F1
#
_cell.length_a   1.000
_cell.length_b   1.000
_cell.length_c   1.000
_cell.angle_alpha   90.00
_cell.angle_beta   90.00
_cell.angle_gamma   90.00
#
_symmetry.space_group_name_H-M   'P 1'
#
loop_
_entity.id
_entity.type
_entity.pdbx_description
1 polymer ?
#
loop_
_entity_poly.entity_id
_entity_poly.type
_entity_poly.pdbx_seq_one_letter_code
_entity_poly.pdbx_strand_id
1 'polypeptide(L)' 'MENSRENSQAVKTSWKEQKAKLKLKFPSLTDSDLHFEEGKKDIMLRRVETKLGKSKEEFSQILTSL' A
#
# COMPACT_ATOMS: atom_id res chain seq x y z
N MET A 1 22.64 7.16 -26.62
CA MET A 1 21.90 5.96 -26.18
C MET A 1 21.28 6.28 -24.83
N GLU A 2 20.01 5.93 -24.71
CA GLU A 2 18.96 6.63 -23.98
C GLU A 2 18.68 6.00 -22.60
N ASN A 3 18.30 6.86 -21.66
CA ASN A 3 17.56 6.62 -20.40
C ASN A 3 18.06 5.59 -19.38
N SER A 4 18.71 6.11 -18.32
CA SER A 4 18.89 5.42 -17.03
C SER A 4 18.14 6.10 -15.87
N ARG A 5 16.94 6.65 -16.12
CA ARG A 5 16.07 7.23 -15.08
C ARG A 5 14.65 6.66 -15.12
N GLU A 6 14.52 5.35 -15.16
CA GLU A 6 13.21 4.69 -15.05
C GLU A 6 13.22 3.69 -13.89
N ASN A 7 12.98 4.16 -12.66
CA ASN A 7 12.53 3.24 -11.61
C ASN A 7 11.68 3.89 -10.50
N SER A 8 11.66 5.22 -10.38
CA SER A 8 10.87 5.90 -9.34
C SER A 8 9.38 6.03 -9.68
N GLN A 9 9.01 6.02 -10.96
CA GLN A 9 7.61 6.08 -11.39
C GLN A 9 6.91 4.72 -11.29
N ALA A 10 7.56 3.63 -11.70
CA ALA A 10 6.96 2.28 -11.68
C ALA A 10 6.50 1.85 -10.27
N VAL A 11 7.28 2.17 -9.24
CA VAL A 11 6.94 1.87 -7.83
C VAL A 11 5.70 2.65 -7.36
N LYS A 12 5.55 3.92 -7.77
CA LYS A 12 4.37 4.74 -7.45
C LYS A 12 3.12 4.29 -8.23
N THR A 13 3.29 3.83 -9.46
CA THR A 13 2.20 3.26 -10.26
C THR A 13 1.64 2.00 -9.58
N SER A 14 2.53 1.13 -9.08
CA SER A 14 2.15 -0.10 -8.39
C SER A 14 1.34 0.14 -7.09
N TRP A 15 1.73 1.11 -6.25
CA TRP A 15 0.98 1.40 -5.01
C TRP A 15 -0.44 1.91 -5.27
N LYS A 16 -0.65 2.72 -6.31
CA LYS A 16 -1.98 3.24 -6.66
C LYS A 16 -2.94 2.10 -7.04
N GLU A 17 -2.44 1.11 -7.78
CA GLU A 17 -3.20 -0.10 -8.12
C GLU A 17 -3.42 -1.01 -6.92
N GLN A 18 -2.38 -1.27 -6.12
CA GLN A 18 -2.49 -2.05 -4.88
C GLN A 18 -3.53 -1.43 -3.94
N LYS A 19 -3.53 -0.11 -3.80
CA LYS A 19 -4.50 0.64 -3.00
C LYS A 19 -5.92 0.49 -3.53
N ALA A 20 -6.13 0.53 -4.85
CA ALA A 20 -7.44 0.29 -5.44
C ALA A 20 -7.94 -1.14 -5.15
N LYS A 21 -7.09 -2.15 -5.35
CA LYS A 21 -7.42 -3.55 -5.04
C LYS A 21 -7.70 -3.77 -3.55
N LEU A 22 -6.92 -3.14 -2.67
CA LEU A 22 -7.14 -3.17 -1.23
C LEU A 22 -8.49 -2.57 -0.82
N LYS A 23 -8.87 -1.42 -1.39
CA LYS A 23 -10.18 -0.80 -1.12
C LYS A 23 -11.35 -1.65 -1.62
N LEU A 24 -11.16 -2.36 -2.74
CA LEU A 24 -12.15 -3.32 -3.25
C LEU A 24 -12.30 -4.53 -2.32
N LYS A 25 -11.19 -5.07 -1.81
CA LYS A 25 -11.18 -6.24 -0.92
C LYS A 25 -11.59 -5.88 0.52
N PHE A 26 -11.25 -4.67 0.97
CA PHE A 26 -11.51 -4.15 2.31
C PHE A 26 -12.23 -2.81 2.21
N PRO A 27 -13.57 -2.80 2.12
CA PRO A 27 -14.36 -1.56 2.08
C PRO A 27 -14.24 -0.72 3.35
N SER A 28 -13.69 -1.27 4.44
CA SER A 28 -13.36 -0.54 5.66
C SER A 28 -12.11 0.35 5.53
N LEU A 29 -11.25 0.11 4.53
CA LEU A 29 -10.07 0.92 4.27
C LEU A 29 -10.42 2.12 3.41
N THR A 30 -9.96 3.29 3.84
CA THR A 30 -10.12 4.53 3.08
C THR A 30 -8.84 4.95 2.39
N ASP A 31 -8.96 5.96 1.51
CA ASP A 31 -7.81 6.54 0.85
C ASP A 31 -6.81 7.10 1.86
N SER A 32 -7.29 7.72 2.95
CA SER A 32 -6.48 8.27 4.02
C SER A 32 -5.76 7.20 4.85
N ASP A 33 -6.36 6.01 5.00
CA ASP A 33 -5.74 4.90 5.72
C ASP A 33 -4.57 4.30 4.92
N LEU A 34 -4.70 4.27 3.59
CA LEU A 34 -3.69 3.75 2.66
C LEU A 34 -2.79 4.85 2.06
N HIS A 35 -2.83 6.05 2.61
CA HIS A 35 -1.96 7.14 2.24
C HIS A 35 -0.79 7.23 3.22
N PHE A 36 0.43 7.19 2.72
CA PHE A 36 1.63 7.42 3.51
C PHE A 36 2.64 8.23 2.72
N GLU A 37 3.34 9.11 3.43
CA GLU A 37 4.52 9.78 2.92
C GLU A 37 5.77 8.92 3.18
N GLU A 38 6.86 9.23 2.50
CA GLU A 38 8.14 8.54 2.69
C GLU A 38 8.56 8.64 4.17
N GLY A 39 8.82 7.49 4.80
CA GLY A 39 9.09 7.40 6.25
C GLY A 39 7.86 7.25 7.16
N LYS A 40 6.63 7.44 6.67
CA LYS A 40 5.38 7.27 7.45
C LYS A 40 4.67 5.93 7.20
N LYS A 41 5.33 5.01 6.51
CA LYS A 41 4.78 3.67 6.20
C LYS A 41 4.43 2.87 7.45
N ASP A 42 5.23 2.95 8.51
CA ASP A 42 4.93 2.27 9.78
C ASP A 42 3.64 2.74 10.46
N ILE A 43 3.36 4.05 10.38
CA ILE A 43 2.13 4.64 10.93
C ILE A 43 0.91 4.12 10.16
N MET A 44 1.02 4.09 8.83
CA MET A 44 -0.02 3.51 7.96
C MET A 44 -0.26 2.04 8.31
N LEU A 45 0.81 1.24 8.46
CA LEU A 45 0.71 -0.18 8.80
C LEU A 45 -0.03 -0.39 10.14
N ARG A 46 0.28 0.40 11.18
CA ARG A 46 -0.44 0.30 12.46
C ARG A 46 -1.93 0.66 12.35
N ARG A 47 -2.28 1.67 11.54
CA ARG A 47 -3.68 2.03 11.31
C ARG A 47 -4.42 0.89 10.61
N VAL A 48 -3.84 0.35 9.55
CA VAL A 48 -4.44 -0.77 8.80
C VAL A 48 -4.59 -2.00 9.69
N GLU A 49 -3.58 -2.31 10.51
CA GLU A 49 -3.62 -3.40 11.48
C GLU A 49 -4.79 -3.23 12.47
N THR A 50 -4.94 -2.03 13.03
CA THR A 50 -6.05 -1.73 13.96
C THR A 50 -7.42 -1.73 13.26
N LYS A 51 -7.49 -1.22 12.02
CA LYS A 51 -8.73 -1.07 11.25
C LYS A 51 -9.26 -2.41 10.74
N LEU A 52 -8.36 -3.26 10.26
CA LEU A 52 -8.68 -4.59 9.75
C LEU A 52 -8.70 -5.66 10.85
N GLY A 53 -8.09 -5.38 12.00
CA GLY A 53 -7.82 -6.40 13.03
C GLY A 53 -6.86 -7.48 12.52
N LYS A 54 -6.00 -7.15 11.56
CA LYS A 54 -5.06 -8.08 10.90
C LYS A 54 -3.63 -7.71 11.23
N SER A 55 -2.79 -8.71 11.48
CA SER A 55 -1.37 -8.47 11.72
C SER A 55 -0.69 -7.88 10.48
N LYS A 56 0.45 -7.21 10.70
CA LYS A 56 1.30 -6.72 9.60
C LYS A 56 1.71 -7.82 8.61
N GLU A 57 1.90 -9.05 9.09
CA GLU A 57 2.20 -10.22 8.26
C GLU A 57 1.03 -10.59 7.34
N GLU A 58 -0.19 -10.68 7.89
CA GLU A 58 -1.37 -10.94 7.06
C GLU A 58 -1.56 -9.85 5.99
N PHE A 59 -1.39 -8.58 6.38
CA PHE A 59 -1.48 -7.48 5.43
C PHE A 59 -0.38 -7.53 4.35
N SER A 60 0.84 -7.92 4.73
CA SER A 60 1.94 -8.11 3.79
C SER A 60 1.67 -9.28 2.84
N GLN A 61 1.12 -10.39 3.32
CA GLN A 61 0.70 -11.52 2.50
C GLN A 61 -0.36 -11.10 1.48
N ILE A 62 -1.33 -10.30 1.90
CA ILE A 62 -2.32 -9.72 0.99
C ILE A 62 -1.64 -8.88 -0.08
N LEU A 63 -0.75 -7.96 0.30
CA LEU A 63 -0.02 -7.10 -0.65
C LEU A 63 0.81 -7.90 -1.66
N THR A 64 1.47 -8.97 -1.22
CA THR A 64 2.25 -9.87 -2.09
C THR A 64 1.36 -10.72 -3.00
N SER A 65 0.14 -11.00 -2.57
CA SER A 65 -0.85 -11.76 -3.33
C SER A 65 -1.66 -10.91 -4.33
N LEU A 66 -1.46 -9.59 -4.36
CA LEU A 66 -2.18 -8.64 -5.24
C LEU A 66 -1.39 -8.32 -6.52
#